data_AF-A0A970SEY3-F1
#
_entry.id   AF-A0A970SEY3-F1
#
_cell.length_a   1.000
_cell.length_b   1.000
_cell.length_c   1.000
_cell.angle_alpha   90.00
_cell.angle_beta   90.00
_cell.angle_gamma   90.00
#
_symmetry.space_group_name_H-M   'P 1'
#
loop_
_entity.id
_entity.type
_entity.pdbx_description
1 polymer ?
#
loop_
_entity_poly.entity_id
_entity_poly.type
_entity_poly.pdbx_seq_one_letter_code
_entity_poly.pdbx_strand_id
1 'polypeptide(L)'
;MQYRFLKGSVQEKMDNHHKLNYKQFRKKFKLPEVKRIPVKKVTNKSGRNQSLWAVSVTVISFVLSLSILYVSTGLFERISPYWSFFVVLIIILLGVFFDVIGVAVTASDEKPFHAMASKKYPGARQAIRLIRNADKVSSVCNDVVGDICGVVSGTAGAAIVFRVFLNHAQSSWIEAVIGGLIAALTVGGKAFAKKFGINNSHFIVYKVGLVLSLFSSSNGKK
;
A
#
# COMPACT_ATOMS: atom_id res chain seq x y z
N MET A 1 45.57 -34.55 -43.10
CA MET A 1 46.19 -33.62 -42.14
C MET A 1 46.14 -32.14 -42.58
N GLN A 2 46.15 -31.82 -43.89
CA GLN A 2 46.20 -30.45 -44.42
C GLN A 2 44.95 -29.58 -44.19
N TYR A 3 43.74 -30.17 -44.18
CA TYR A 3 42.48 -29.43 -43.99
C TYR A 3 42.29 -28.81 -42.58
N ARG A 4 42.93 -29.37 -41.55
CA ARG A 4 42.83 -28.84 -40.17
C ARG A 4 43.70 -27.61 -39.94
N PHE A 5 44.80 -27.48 -40.70
CA PHE A 5 45.71 -26.32 -40.63
C PHE A 5 45.14 -25.08 -41.31
N LEU A 6 44.48 -25.24 -42.47
CA LEU A 6 43.81 -24.13 -43.16
C LEU A 6 42.63 -23.55 -42.36
N LYS A 7 41.89 -24.38 -41.61
CA LYS A 7 40.78 -23.90 -40.77
C LYS A 7 41.28 -23.10 -39.56
N GLY A 8 42.43 -23.46 -38.98
CA GLY A 8 43.06 -22.73 -37.89
C GLY A 8 43.56 -21.34 -38.33
N SER A 9 44.21 -21.23 -39.48
CA SER A 9 44.75 -19.96 -39.97
C SER A 9 43.67 -18.99 -40.44
N VAL A 10 42.55 -19.48 -41.00
CA VAL A 10 41.41 -18.63 -41.41
C VAL A 10 40.63 -18.13 -40.20
N GLN A 11 40.41 -18.96 -39.18
CA GLN A 11 39.73 -18.55 -37.94
C GLN A 11 40.53 -17.49 -37.19
N GLU A 12 41.85 -17.66 -37.09
CA GLU A 12 42.74 -16.70 -36.43
C GLU A 12 42.81 -15.36 -37.17
N LYS A 13 42.70 -15.37 -38.51
CA LYS A 13 42.61 -14.14 -39.33
C LYS A 13 41.28 -13.42 -39.14
N MET A 14 40.16 -14.14 -39.04
CA MET A 14 38.83 -13.54 -38.82
C MET A 14 38.69 -12.94 -37.41
N ASP A 15 39.20 -13.63 -36.38
CA ASP A 15 39.17 -13.14 -35.00
C ASP A 15 40.02 -11.87 -34.81
N ASN A 16 41.17 -11.80 -35.48
CA ASN A 16 42.02 -10.61 -35.43
C ASN A 16 41.39 -9.41 -36.17
N HIS A 17 40.73 -9.63 -37.30
CA HIS A 17 40.03 -8.57 -38.03
C HIS A 17 38.87 -7.97 -37.22
N HIS A 18 38.11 -8.81 -36.50
CA HIS A 18 37.01 -8.35 -35.65
C HIS A 18 37.50 -7.56 -34.43
N LYS A 19 38.62 -8.00 -33.81
CA LYS A 19 39.26 -7.28 -32.69
C LYS A 19 39.82 -5.92 -33.10
N LEU A 20 40.39 -5.81 -34.30
CA LEU A 20 40.89 -4.55 -34.85
C LEU A 20 39.75 -3.56 -35.11
N ASN A 21 38.65 -4.03 -35.71
CA ASN A 21 37.48 -3.21 -35.99
C ASN A 21 36.78 -2.75 -34.70
N TYR A 22 36.67 -3.61 -33.68
CA TYR A 22 36.12 -3.25 -32.37
C TYR A 22 36.96 -2.18 -31.65
N LYS A 23 38.30 -2.31 -31.66
CA LYS A 23 39.19 -1.29 -31.05
C LYS A 23 39.08 0.05 -31.76
N GLN A 24 38.94 0.07 -33.09
CA GLN A 24 38.73 1.29 -33.86
C GLN A 24 37.34 1.90 -33.61
N PHE A 25 36.29 1.08 -33.54
CA PHE A 25 34.92 1.53 -33.23
C PHE A 25 34.84 2.16 -31.83
N ARG A 26 35.50 1.56 -30.83
CA ARG A 26 35.61 2.10 -29.46
C ARG A 26 36.40 3.42 -29.39
N LYS A 27 37.38 3.63 -30.27
CA LYS A 27 38.10 4.92 -30.39
C LYS A 27 37.24 5.99 -31.06
N LYS A 28 36.42 5.60 -32.04
CA LYS A 28 35.54 6.50 -32.81
C LYS A 28 34.33 6.97 -32.01
N PHE A 29 33.81 6.11 -31.13
CA PHE A 29 32.75 6.45 -30.18
C PHE A 29 33.34 6.55 -28.76
N LYS A 30 33.85 7.73 -28.38
CA LYS A 30 34.05 8.10 -26.98
C LYS A 30 32.68 8.01 -26.28
N LEU A 31 32.37 6.86 -25.69
CA LEU A 31 31.17 6.70 -24.89
C LEU A 31 31.21 7.75 -23.77
N PRO A 32 30.13 8.54 -23.57
CA PRO A 32 30.06 9.48 -22.46
C PRO A 32 30.27 8.72 -21.16
N GLU A 33 31.21 9.21 -20.36
CA GLU A 33 31.54 8.64 -19.05
C GLU A 33 30.27 8.57 -18.21
N VAL A 34 29.84 7.36 -17.85
CA VAL A 34 28.64 7.14 -17.03
C VAL A 34 28.92 7.75 -15.66
N LYS A 35 28.44 9.00 -15.45
CA LYS A 35 28.48 9.69 -14.16
C LYS A 35 27.79 8.80 -13.14
N ARG A 36 28.56 8.15 -12.27
CA ARG A 36 28.03 7.23 -11.27
C ARG A 36 27.11 8.02 -10.35
N ILE A 37 25.80 7.77 -10.47
CA ILE A 37 24.79 8.33 -9.59
C ILE A 37 25.10 7.78 -8.19
N PRO A 38 25.37 8.62 -7.17
CA PRO A 38 25.67 8.13 -5.83
C PRO A 38 24.38 7.61 -5.21
N VAL A 39 24.05 6.33 -5.46
CA VAL A 39 22.95 5.66 -4.75
C VAL A 39 23.42 5.43 -3.32
N LYS A 40 22.82 6.17 -2.38
CA LYS A 40 23.04 6.00 -0.94
C LYS A 40 22.68 4.56 -0.57
N LYS A 41 23.67 3.70 -0.30
CA LYS A 41 23.43 2.39 0.31
C LYS A 41 22.73 2.61 1.64
N VAL A 42 21.47 2.20 1.73
CA VAL A 42 20.72 2.18 2.99
C VAL A 42 21.40 1.14 3.88
N THR A 43 22.20 1.62 4.83
CA THR A 43 22.81 0.76 5.85
C THR A 43 21.69 0.27 6.76
N ASN A 44 21.19 -0.94 6.52
CA ASN A 44 20.14 -1.54 7.34
C ASN A 44 20.72 -1.92 8.70
N LYS A 45 20.64 -1.00 9.66
CA LYS A 45 21.02 -1.23 11.05
C LYS A 45 19.79 -1.08 11.95
N SER A 46 18.76 -1.93 11.74
CA SER A 46 17.66 -2.12 12.71
C SER A 46 16.82 -3.39 12.47
N GLY A 47 17.45 -4.56 12.33
CA GLY A 47 16.74 -5.80 11.96
C GLY A 47 15.79 -6.38 13.01
N ARG A 48 15.97 -6.10 14.31
CA ARG A 48 15.19 -6.73 15.38
C ARG A 48 13.92 -5.96 15.77
N ASN A 49 13.97 -4.63 15.81
CA ASN A 49 12.80 -3.82 16.21
C ASN A 49 11.78 -3.68 15.06
N GLN A 50 12.24 -3.69 13.81
CA GLN A 50 11.34 -3.66 12.65
C GLN A 50 10.65 -5.01 12.44
N SER A 51 11.35 -6.14 12.63
CA SER A 51 10.74 -7.47 12.57
C SER A 51 9.78 -7.74 13.73
N LEU A 52 10.12 -7.34 14.96
CA LEU A 52 9.19 -7.45 16.10
C LEU A 52 7.94 -6.59 15.91
N TRP A 53 8.08 -5.41 15.31
CA TRP A 53 6.93 -4.57 14.98
C TRP A 53 6.06 -5.22 13.90
N ALA A 54 6.65 -5.74 12.83
CA ALA A 54 5.92 -6.46 11.79
C ALA A 54 5.16 -7.69 12.36
N VAL A 55 5.82 -8.50 13.20
CA VAL A 55 5.19 -9.66 13.85
C VAL A 55 4.04 -9.24 14.77
N SER A 56 4.25 -8.20 15.59
CA SER A 56 3.20 -7.67 16.47
C SER A 56 2.00 -7.19 15.67
N VAL A 57 2.26 -6.47 14.56
CA VAL A 57 1.23 -6.05 13.64
C VAL A 57 0.48 -7.25 13.07
N THR A 58 1.17 -8.27 12.55
CA THR A 58 0.52 -9.49 12.00
C THR A 58 -0.35 -10.20 13.04
N VAL A 59 0.12 -10.34 14.28
CA VAL A 59 -0.64 -11.00 15.36
C VAL A 59 -1.88 -10.19 15.73
N ILE A 60 -1.75 -8.86 15.86
CA ILE A 60 -2.90 -7.98 16.14
C ILE A 60 -3.90 -8.04 14.99
N SER A 61 -3.43 -7.98 13.74
CA SER A 61 -4.28 -8.08 12.55
C SER A 61 -5.05 -9.40 12.54
N PHE A 62 -4.37 -10.51 12.80
CA PHE A 62 -4.98 -11.84 12.82
C PHE A 62 -6.08 -11.96 13.87
N VAL A 63 -5.80 -11.54 15.11
CA VAL A 63 -6.79 -11.57 16.20
C VAL A 63 -7.96 -10.63 15.90
N LEU A 64 -7.68 -9.45 15.33
CA LEU A 64 -8.70 -8.48 14.93
C LEU A 64 -9.58 -9.03 13.80
N SER A 65 -9.00 -9.66 12.78
CA SER A 65 -9.73 -10.33 11.70
C SER A 65 -10.67 -11.42 12.23
N LEU A 66 -10.17 -12.28 13.12
CA LEU A 66 -10.99 -13.33 13.73
C LEU A 66 -12.15 -12.74 14.53
N SER A 67 -11.87 -11.69 15.31
CA SER A 67 -12.88 -11.01 16.12
C SER A 67 -13.96 -10.37 15.25
N ILE A 68 -13.57 -9.66 14.19
CA ILE A 68 -14.49 -9.01 13.26
C ILE A 68 -15.30 -10.05 12.50
N LEU A 69 -14.67 -11.11 11.99
CA LEU A 69 -15.36 -12.17 11.25
C LEU A 69 -16.39 -12.89 12.14
N TYR A 70 -16.05 -13.14 13.41
CA TYR A 70 -16.97 -13.72 14.39
C TYR A 70 -18.19 -12.81 14.65
N VAL A 71 -17.97 -11.51 14.84
CA VAL A 71 -19.07 -10.55 15.05
C VAL A 71 -19.91 -10.38 13.78
N SER A 72 -19.27 -10.26 12.62
CA SER A 72 -19.93 -10.04 11.34
C SER A 72 -20.80 -11.23 10.95
N THR A 73 -20.32 -12.47 11.08
CA THR A 73 -21.11 -13.67 10.78
C THR A 73 -22.40 -13.73 11.62
N GLY A 74 -22.31 -13.42 12.92
CA GLY A 74 -23.49 -13.32 13.79
C GLY A 74 -24.48 -12.20 13.40
N LEU A 75 -23.99 -11.08 12.87
CA LEU A 75 -24.86 -10.01 12.33
C LEU A 75 -25.52 -10.42 11.00
N PHE A 76 -24.76 -11.03 10.09
CA PHE A 76 -25.25 -11.40 8.75
C PHE A 76 -26.33 -12.49 8.80
N GLU A 77 -26.37 -13.32 9.84
CA GLU A 77 -27.43 -14.32 10.00
C GLU A 77 -28.81 -13.72 10.17
N ARG A 78 -28.93 -12.53 10.77
CA ARG A 78 -30.21 -11.90 11.09
C ARG A 78 -30.63 -10.79 10.12
N ILE A 79 -29.76 -10.45 9.18
CA ILE A 79 -29.93 -9.29 8.29
C ILE A 79 -30.37 -9.76 6.89
N SER A 80 -31.34 -9.05 6.32
CA SER A 80 -31.81 -9.28 4.95
C SER A 80 -30.68 -9.04 3.92
N PRO A 81 -30.61 -9.80 2.81
CA PRO A 81 -29.53 -9.69 1.83
C PRO A 81 -29.31 -8.27 1.28
N TYR A 82 -30.35 -7.46 1.19
CA TYR A 82 -30.25 -6.04 0.78
C TYR A 82 -29.42 -5.20 1.76
N TRP A 83 -29.65 -5.36 3.06
CA TRP A 83 -28.92 -4.65 4.11
C TRP A 83 -27.47 -5.13 4.20
N SER A 84 -27.23 -6.41 3.95
CA SER A 84 -25.89 -6.99 3.94
C SER A 84 -24.99 -6.35 2.87
N PHE A 85 -25.53 -6.07 1.68
CA PHE A 85 -24.79 -5.36 0.62
C PHE A 85 -24.37 -3.95 1.06
N PHE A 86 -25.24 -3.23 1.77
CA PHE A 86 -24.93 -1.90 2.29
C PHE A 86 -23.83 -1.93 3.34
N VAL A 87 -23.83 -2.93 4.22
CA VAL A 87 -22.77 -3.15 5.22
C VAL A 87 -21.42 -3.38 4.53
N VAL A 88 -21.37 -4.22 3.50
CA VAL A 88 -20.14 -4.46 2.72
C VAL A 88 -19.63 -3.17 2.08
N LEU A 89 -20.52 -2.36 1.53
CA LEU A 89 -20.17 -1.06 0.93
C LEU A 89 -19.58 -0.10 1.98
N ILE A 90 -20.14 -0.05 3.19
CA ILE A 90 -19.57 0.74 4.29
C ILE A 90 -18.17 0.24 4.67
N ILE A 91 -17.95 -1.07 4.74
CA ILE A 91 -16.64 -1.66 5.08
C ILE A 91 -15.57 -1.25 4.05
N ILE A 92 -15.91 -1.28 2.76
CA ILE A 92 -15.00 -0.85 1.68
C ILE A 92 -14.69 0.64 1.80
N LEU A 93 -15.71 1.48 2.01
CA LEU A 93 -15.52 2.93 2.18
C LEU A 93 -14.65 3.24 3.40
N LEU A 94 -14.83 2.51 4.50
CA LEU A 94 -13.99 2.64 5.68
C LEU A 94 -12.54 2.29 5.37
N GLY A 95 -12.28 1.19 4.66
CA GLY A 95 -10.94 0.80 4.23
C GLY A 95 -10.26 1.87 3.35
N VAL A 96 -10.99 2.41 2.38
CA VAL A 96 -10.49 3.50 1.51
C VAL A 96 -10.24 4.79 2.31
N PHE A 97 -11.09 5.10 3.29
CA PHE A 97 -10.89 6.25 4.17
C PHE A 97 -9.61 6.12 5.01
N PHE A 98 -9.31 4.94 5.56
CA PHE A 98 -8.05 4.69 6.27
C PHE A 98 -6.84 4.74 5.33
N ASP A 99 -6.97 4.30 4.08
CA ASP A 99 -5.92 4.46 3.05
C ASP A 99 -5.59 5.94 2.80
N VAL A 100 -6.61 6.80 2.66
CA VAL A 100 -6.41 8.27 2.55
C VAL A 100 -5.60 8.82 3.71
N ILE A 101 -5.86 8.36 4.95
CA ILE A 101 -5.12 8.81 6.13
C ILE A 101 -3.65 8.36 6.04
N GLY A 102 -3.39 7.08 5.73
CA GLY A 102 -2.03 6.57 5.57
C GLY A 102 -1.23 7.36 4.52
N VAL A 103 -1.82 7.54 3.34
CA VAL A 103 -1.22 8.32 2.25
C VAL A 103 -1.01 9.78 2.68
N ALA A 104 -1.99 10.42 3.32
CA ALA A 104 -1.86 11.81 3.76
C ALA A 104 -0.75 12.00 4.80
N VAL A 105 -0.59 11.05 5.72
CA VAL A 105 0.46 11.09 6.75
C VAL A 105 1.85 10.96 6.13
N THR A 106 2.01 10.10 5.13
CA THR A 106 3.29 9.96 4.40
C THR A 106 3.61 11.13 3.48
N ALA A 107 2.58 11.76 2.89
CA ALA A 107 2.73 12.89 1.98
C ALA A 107 2.89 14.25 2.69
N SER A 108 2.76 14.29 4.02
CA SER A 108 2.80 15.55 4.79
C SER A 108 4.21 15.87 5.30
N ASP A 109 4.69 17.08 5.01
CA ASP A 109 5.92 17.62 5.60
C ASP A 109 5.76 18.11 7.04
N GLU A 110 6.79 17.96 7.87
CA GLU A 110 6.81 18.45 9.27
C GLU A 110 6.84 20.00 9.37
N LYS A 111 7.44 20.69 8.40
CA LYS A 111 7.68 22.14 8.40
C LYS A 111 6.42 22.99 8.66
N PRO A 112 5.30 22.82 7.93
CA PRO A 112 4.07 23.58 8.19
C PRO A 112 3.49 23.32 9.58
N PHE A 113 3.64 22.10 10.12
CA PHE A 113 3.14 21.76 11.44
C PHE A 113 3.97 22.36 12.58
N HIS A 114 5.28 22.53 12.38
CA HIS A 114 6.12 23.26 13.32
C HIS A 114 5.68 24.73 13.44
N ALA A 115 5.37 25.40 12.33
CA ALA A 115 4.84 26.75 12.34
C ALA A 115 3.48 26.83 13.08
N MET A 116 2.59 25.85 12.84
CA MET A 116 1.31 25.75 13.56
C MET A 116 1.50 25.48 15.06
N ALA A 117 2.47 24.66 15.44
CA ALA A 117 2.79 24.38 16.85
C ALA A 117 3.35 25.62 17.57
N SER A 118 4.16 26.43 16.90
CA SER A 118 4.64 27.72 17.43
C SER A 118 3.51 28.72 17.65
N LYS A 119 2.49 28.71 16.78
CA LYS A 119 1.24 29.47 16.95
C LYS A 119 0.24 28.83 17.94
N LYS A 120 0.65 27.78 18.66
CA LYS A 120 -0.17 27.05 19.66
C LYS A 120 -1.49 26.49 19.11
N TYR A 121 -1.54 26.09 17.83
CA TYR A 121 -2.71 25.40 17.30
C TYR A 121 -2.90 24.04 18.00
N PRO A 122 -4.14 23.70 18.42
CA PRO A 122 -4.43 22.41 19.02
C PRO A 122 -4.17 21.28 18.01
N GLY A 123 -3.66 20.14 18.48
CA GLY A 123 -3.35 18.99 17.60
C GLY A 123 -2.03 19.06 16.85
N ALA A 124 -1.39 20.24 16.70
CA ALA A 124 -0.15 20.38 15.92
C ALA A 124 1.00 19.49 16.43
N ARG A 125 1.17 19.39 17.76
CA ARG A 125 2.19 18.50 18.37
C ARG A 125 1.93 17.01 18.10
N GLN A 126 0.66 16.61 18.05
CA GLN A 126 0.28 15.21 17.78
C GLN A 126 0.41 14.88 16.30
N ALA A 127 0.07 15.82 15.41
CA ALA A 127 0.32 15.71 13.98
C ALA A 127 1.81 15.50 13.67
N ILE A 128 2.71 16.28 14.32
CA ILE A 128 4.17 16.09 14.19
C ILE A 128 4.60 14.68 14.62
N ARG A 129 4.05 14.16 15.73
CA ARG A 129 4.33 12.78 16.16
C ARG A 129 3.85 11.74 15.16
N LEU A 130 2.68 11.95 14.55
CA LEU A 130 2.16 11.08 13.49
C LEU A 130 3.10 11.06 12.27
N ILE A 131 3.54 12.24 11.81
CA ILE A 131 4.43 12.37 10.65
C ILE A 131 5.79 11.74 10.93
N ARG A 132 6.36 11.92 12.15
CA ARG A 132 7.60 11.24 12.56
C ARG A 132 7.52 9.72 12.54
N ASN A 133 6.31 9.18 12.75
CA ASN A 133 6.04 7.75 12.71
C ASN A 133 5.25 7.34 11.46
N ALA A 134 5.31 8.14 10.39
CA ALA A 134 4.49 7.96 9.20
C ALA A 134 4.62 6.57 8.58
N ASP A 135 5.83 6.02 8.49
CA ASP A 135 6.05 4.68 7.93
C ASP A 135 5.23 3.60 8.65
N LYS A 136 5.20 3.66 9.99
CA LYS A 136 4.46 2.71 10.82
C LYS A 136 2.96 2.92 10.69
N VAL A 137 2.52 4.18 10.78
CA VAL A 137 1.10 4.54 10.70
C VAL A 137 0.52 4.18 9.33
N SER A 138 1.26 4.48 8.26
CA SER A 138 0.84 4.19 6.90
C SER A 138 0.77 2.71 6.60
N SER A 139 1.75 1.92 7.04
CA SER A 139 1.70 0.46 6.83
C SER A 139 0.56 -0.17 7.64
N VAL A 140 0.26 0.32 8.85
CA VAL A 140 -0.94 -0.13 9.57
C VAL A 140 -2.23 0.28 8.85
N CYS A 141 -2.36 1.53 8.42
CA CYS A 141 -3.60 1.98 7.76
C CYS A 141 -3.81 1.35 6.38
N ASN A 142 -2.77 1.25 5.55
CA ASN A 142 -2.89 0.71 4.20
C ASN A 142 -2.86 -0.82 4.18
N ASP A 143 -1.92 -1.45 4.90
CA ASP A 143 -1.72 -2.89 4.79
C ASP A 143 -2.65 -3.59 5.77
N VAL A 144 -2.58 -3.29 7.07
CA VAL A 144 -3.41 -4.01 8.06
C VAL A 144 -4.89 -3.72 7.88
N VAL A 145 -5.30 -2.45 7.98
CA VAL A 145 -6.71 -2.09 7.91
C VAL A 145 -7.25 -2.33 6.52
N GLY A 146 -6.46 -2.03 5.48
CA GLY A 146 -6.84 -2.26 4.09
C GLY A 146 -7.04 -3.74 3.76
N ASP A 147 -6.13 -4.63 4.20
CA ASP A 147 -6.25 -6.07 3.95
C ASP A 147 -7.40 -6.69 4.75
N ILE A 148 -7.60 -6.27 6.00
CA ILE A 148 -8.74 -6.72 6.81
C ILE A 148 -10.05 -6.29 6.17
N CYS A 149 -10.19 -5.01 5.81
CA CYS A 149 -11.40 -4.53 5.15
C CYS A 149 -11.65 -5.30 3.84
N GLY A 150 -10.60 -5.55 3.05
CA GLY A 150 -10.70 -6.31 1.81
C GLY A 150 -11.17 -7.76 2.02
N VAL A 151 -10.55 -8.48 2.96
CA VAL A 151 -10.91 -9.88 3.28
C VAL A 151 -12.32 -9.95 3.87
N VAL A 152 -12.67 -9.09 4.83
CA VAL A 152 -13.99 -9.07 5.44
C VAL A 152 -15.07 -8.68 4.42
N SER A 153 -14.83 -7.68 3.57
CA SER A 153 -15.77 -7.30 2.52
C SER A 153 -15.94 -8.39 1.46
N GLY A 154 -14.85 -9.08 1.11
CA GLY A 154 -14.87 -10.15 0.11
C GLY A 154 -15.60 -11.39 0.62
N THR A 155 -15.31 -11.83 1.85
CA THR A 155 -16.00 -12.95 2.49
C THR A 155 -17.48 -12.66 2.74
N ALA A 156 -17.82 -11.45 3.20
CA ALA A 156 -19.20 -11.02 3.35
C ALA A 156 -19.92 -10.91 1.99
N GLY A 157 -19.26 -10.37 0.96
CA GLY A 157 -19.78 -10.31 -0.41
C GLY A 157 -20.09 -11.69 -0.98
N ALA A 158 -19.17 -12.65 -0.81
CA ALA A 158 -19.37 -14.04 -1.21
C ALA A 158 -20.53 -14.70 -0.44
N ALA A 159 -20.66 -14.44 0.86
CA ALA A 159 -21.77 -14.96 1.66
C ALA A 159 -23.14 -14.41 1.19
N ILE A 160 -23.20 -13.14 0.78
CA ILE A 160 -24.41 -12.53 0.22
C ILE A 160 -24.77 -13.19 -1.10
N VAL A 161 -23.80 -13.32 -2.00
CA VAL A 161 -23.99 -13.96 -3.31
C VAL A 161 -24.49 -15.40 -3.12
N PHE A 162 -23.88 -16.16 -2.21
CA PHE A 162 -24.28 -17.53 -1.92
C PHE A 162 -25.73 -17.63 -1.43
N ARG A 163 -26.19 -16.72 -0.56
CA ARG A 163 -27.58 -16.67 -0.10
C ARG A 163 -28.58 -16.31 -1.20
N VAL A 164 -28.18 -15.44 -2.13
CA VAL A 164 -28.99 -15.08 -3.31
C VAL A 164 -29.06 -16.24 -4.29
N PHE A 165 -27.95 -16.95 -4.51
CA PHE A 165 -27.86 -18.09 -5.42
C PHE A 165 -28.74 -19.27 -4.98
N LEU A 166 -28.78 -19.56 -3.67
CA LEU A 166 -29.68 -20.59 -3.11
C LEU A 166 -31.16 -20.34 -3.43
N ASN A 167 -31.56 -19.08 -3.67
CA ASN A 167 -32.93 -18.73 -4.02
C ASN A 167 -33.20 -18.72 -5.54
N HIS A 168 -32.18 -18.58 -6.40
CA HIS A 168 -32.35 -18.45 -7.87
C HIS A 168 -31.29 -19.26 -8.64
N ALA A 169 -31.71 -20.40 -9.22
CA ALA A 169 -30.88 -21.38 -9.91
C ALA A 169 -30.23 -20.95 -11.26
N GLN A 170 -30.24 -19.66 -11.62
CA GLN A 170 -29.78 -19.15 -12.94
C GLN A 170 -28.91 -17.88 -12.87
N SER A 171 -28.39 -17.50 -11.70
CA SER A 171 -27.88 -16.15 -11.43
C SER A 171 -26.35 -15.94 -11.57
N SER A 172 -25.63 -16.76 -12.35
CA SER A 172 -24.16 -16.67 -12.46
C SER A 172 -23.63 -15.29 -12.89
N TRP A 173 -24.38 -14.57 -13.73
CA TRP A 173 -24.00 -13.22 -14.19
C TRP A 173 -24.11 -12.15 -13.10
N ILE A 174 -25.08 -12.29 -12.19
CA ILE A 174 -25.31 -11.31 -11.11
C ILE A 174 -24.20 -11.41 -10.07
N GLU A 175 -23.73 -12.63 -9.77
CA GLU A 175 -22.54 -12.85 -8.95
C GLU A 175 -21.32 -12.13 -9.52
N ALA A 176 -21.04 -12.32 -10.81
CA ALA A 176 -19.91 -11.69 -11.49
C ALA A 176 -20.02 -10.16 -11.48
N VAL A 177 -21.22 -9.61 -11.70
CA VAL A 177 -21.46 -8.16 -11.66
C VAL A 177 -21.27 -7.60 -10.25
N ILE A 178 -21.80 -8.26 -9.22
CA ILE A 178 -21.68 -7.80 -7.82
C ILE A 178 -20.21 -7.90 -7.35
N GLY A 179 -19.56 -9.04 -7.59
CA GLY A 179 -18.14 -9.22 -7.26
C GLY A 179 -17.23 -8.25 -8.02
N GLY A 180 -17.51 -8.05 -9.31
CA GLY A 180 -16.82 -7.07 -10.15
C GLY A 180 -17.01 -5.64 -9.67
N LEU A 181 -18.22 -5.26 -9.24
CA LEU A 181 -18.49 -3.93 -8.69
C LEU A 181 -17.76 -3.70 -7.37
N ILE A 182 -17.76 -4.70 -6.47
CA ILE A 182 -17.01 -4.66 -5.21
C ILE A 182 -15.51 -4.49 -5.48
N ALA A 183 -14.95 -5.26 -6.41
CA ALA A 183 -13.54 -5.17 -6.80
C ALA A 183 -13.22 -3.81 -7.43
N ALA A 184 -14.05 -3.32 -8.36
CA ALA A 184 -13.88 -2.03 -9.02
C ALA A 184 -13.95 -0.86 -8.02
N LEU A 185 -14.90 -0.88 -7.07
CA LEU A 185 -15.00 0.12 -6.02
C LEU A 185 -13.80 0.07 -5.07
N THR A 186 -13.31 -1.13 -4.74
CA THR A 186 -12.15 -1.28 -3.84
C THR A 186 -10.86 -0.76 -4.50
N VAL A 187 -10.59 -1.17 -5.74
CA VAL A 187 -9.37 -0.77 -6.46
C VAL A 187 -9.45 0.68 -6.93
N GLY A 188 -10.58 1.09 -7.50
CA GLY A 188 -10.84 2.46 -7.95
C GLY A 188 -10.87 3.45 -6.78
N GLY A 189 -11.45 3.06 -5.65
CA GLY A 189 -11.47 3.84 -4.42
C GLY A 189 -10.06 4.16 -3.91
N LYS A 190 -9.15 3.18 -3.87
CA LYS A 190 -7.74 3.40 -3.49
C LYS A 190 -7.00 4.34 -4.45
N ALA A 191 -7.25 4.22 -5.76
CA ALA A 191 -6.64 5.13 -6.74
C ALA A 191 -7.10 6.58 -6.53
N PHE A 192 -8.40 6.78 -6.28
CA PHE A 192 -8.96 8.08 -5.95
C PHE A 192 -8.43 8.62 -4.61
N ALA A 193 -8.34 7.76 -3.60
CA ALA A 193 -7.82 8.07 -2.27
C ALA A 193 -6.40 8.62 -2.31
N LYS A 194 -5.51 8.04 -3.13
CA LYS A 194 -4.15 8.55 -3.30
C LYS A 194 -4.12 9.98 -3.84
N LYS A 195 -4.91 10.25 -4.88
CA LYS A 195 -4.99 11.60 -5.47
C LYS A 195 -5.54 12.62 -4.46
N PHE A 196 -6.59 12.24 -3.74
CA PHE A 196 -7.23 13.10 -2.75
C PHE A 196 -6.33 13.33 -1.51
N GLY A 197 -5.69 12.27 -1.02
CA GLY A 197 -4.81 12.27 0.13
C GLY A 197 -3.55 13.11 -0.08
N ILE A 198 -2.98 13.11 -1.28
CA ILE A 198 -1.82 13.94 -1.61
C ILE A 198 -2.22 15.42 -1.73
N ASN A 199 -3.35 15.72 -2.40
CA ASN A 199 -3.77 17.11 -2.62
C ASN A 199 -4.20 17.82 -1.33
N ASN A 200 -4.69 17.08 -0.34
CA ASN A 200 -5.20 17.61 0.93
C ASN A 200 -4.44 17.06 2.16
N SER A 201 -3.19 16.61 1.97
CA SER A 201 -2.40 15.89 2.98
C SER A 201 -2.33 16.64 4.31
N HIS A 202 -1.93 17.91 4.28
CA HIS A 202 -1.79 18.74 5.48
C HIS A 202 -3.10 18.90 6.26
N PHE A 203 -4.23 19.05 5.56
CA PHE A 203 -5.55 19.22 6.20
C PHE A 203 -6.03 17.93 6.86
N ILE A 204 -5.84 16.79 6.19
CA ILE A 204 -6.20 15.47 6.70
C ILE A 204 -5.37 15.16 7.95
N VAL A 205 -4.05 15.35 7.88
CA VAL A 205 -3.16 15.10 9.03
C VAL A 205 -3.44 16.06 10.18
N TYR A 206 -3.77 17.32 9.90
CA TYR A 206 -4.19 18.27 10.93
C TYR A 206 -5.48 17.80 11.65
N LYS A 207 -6.50 17.35 10.90
CA LYS A 207 -7.74 16.82 11.49
C LYS A 207 -7.49 15.58 12.34
N VAL A 208 -6.67 14.64 11.86
CA VAL A 208 -6.31 13.45 12.63
C VAL A 208 -5.54 13.85 13.90
N GLY A 209 -4.59 14.79 13.80
CA GLY A 209 -3.88 15.34 14.94
C GLY A 209 -4.80 16.05 15.95
N LEU A 210 -5.84 16.73 15.48
CA LEU A 210 -6.86 17.37 16.31
C LEU A 210 -7.68 16.34 17.08
N VAL A 211 -8.22 15.33 16.40
CA VAL A 211 -8.96 14.23 17.02
C VAL A 211 -8.11 13.52 18.08
N LEU A 212 -6.85 13.23 17.73
CA LEU A 212 -5.92 12.60 18.66
C LEU A 212 -5.62 13.51 19.86
N SER A 213 -5.57 14.83 19.66
CA SER A 213 -5.39 15.78 20.77
C SER A 213 -6.61 15.90 21.67
N LEU A 214 -7.83 15.78 21.15
CA LEU A 214 -9.04 15.74 21.97
C LEU A 214 -9.06 14.47 22.82
N PHE A 215 -8.72 13.32 22.23
CA PHE A 215 -8.63 12.06 22.95
C PHE A 215 -7.51 12.07 24.00
N SER A 216 -6.32 12.57 23.64
CA SER A 216 -5.19 12.71 24.55
C SER A 216 -5.40 13.76 25.64
N SER A 217 -6.16 14.82 25.37
CA SER A 217 -6.54 15.83 26.37
C SER A 217 -7.60 15.31 27.33
N SER A 218 -8.44 14.36 26.91
CA SER A 218 -9.37 13.65 27.79
C SER A 218 -8.62 12.75 28.80
N ASN A 219 -7.54 12.09 28.35
CA ASN A 219 -6.66 11.29 29.22
C ASN A 219 -5.70 12.11 30.10
N GLY A 220 -5.69 13.45 30.01
CA GLY A 220 -4.81 14.34 30.76
C GLY A 220 -5.40 14.90 32.06
N LYS A 221 -6.60 14.46 32.48
CA LYS A 221 -7.13 14.71 33.83
C LYS A 221 -6.95 13.46 34.69
N LYS A 222 -5.72 13.20 35.12
CA LYS A 222 -5.45 12.38 36.30
C LYS A 222 -4.21 12.89 37.01
#